data_AF-A0A8C4S254-F1
#
_entry.id   AF-A0A8C4S254-F1
#
_cell.length_a   1.000
_cell.length_b   1.000
_cell.length_c   1.000
_cell.angle_alpha   90.00
_cell.angle_beta   90.00
_cell.angle_gamma   90.00
#
_symmetry.space_group_name_H-M   'P 1'
#
loop_
_entity.id
_entity.type
_entity.pdbx_description
1 polymer ?
#
loop_
_entity_poly.entity_id
_entity_poly.type
_entity_poly.pdbx_seq_one_letter_code
_entity_poly.pdbx_strand_id
1 'polypeptide(L)'
;NFLPSGLLHKRILETAKRYGVTEVPAEAVNFISHATQERLRTVLEKVTVIAQHRIETYKDDEWYEQATDVRSQLKFFEQLERIEKQRKDEQEREILLKAAKSRSRQEDPEQARLKQKAKEMQQQELAQMRQRDANLTALAAIGPRKKRKLDSPGTASAGVEVSGNSSGSQSGTAASSSRQYSRQRITRVNLRDFIFYMEQERETSHSLMLYRALLK
;
A
#
# COMPACT_ATOMS: atom_id res chain seq x y z
N ASN A 1 -35.64 -21.25 -9.47
CA ASN A 1 -35.76 -19.77 -9.52
C ASN A 1 -34.76 -19.13 -8.60
N PHE A 2 -33.68 -18.58 -9.18
CA PHE A 2 -32.62 -17.87 -8.46
C PHE A 2 -33.07 -16.48 -8.00
N LEU A 3 -33.81 -15.76 -8.85
CA LEU A 3 -34.43 -14.47 -8.53
C LEU A 3 -35.87 -14.66 -8.05
N PRO A 4 -36.41 -13.73 -7.22
CA PRO A 4 -37.82 -13.75 -6.81
C PRO A 4 -38.76 -13.53 -8.01
N SER A 5 -39.33 -14.62 -8.55
CA SER A 5 -40.09 -14.62 -9.80
C SER A 5 -41.29 -13.68 -9.77
N GLY A 6 -42.05 -13.60 -8.67
CA GLY A 6 -43.23 -12.73 -8.57
C GLY A 6 -42.90 -11.23 -8.67
N LEU A 7 -41.86 -10.78 -7.96
CA LEU A 7 -41.42 -9.38 -7.99
C LEU A 7 -40.76 -9.03 -9.33
N LEU A 8 -39.95 -9.95 -9.85
CA LEU A 8 -39.27 -9.80 -11.14
C LEU A 8 -40.30 -9.71 -12.27
N HIS A 9 -41.28 -10.63 -12.30
CA HIS A 9 -42.35 -10.63 -13.30
C HIS A 9 -43.15 -9.32 -13.26
N LYS A 10 -43.54 -8.85 -12.06
CA LYS A 10 -44.25 -7.57 -11.92
C LYS A 10 -43.45 -6.41 -12.51
N ARG A 11 -42.13 -6.33 -12.22
CA ARG A 11 -41.26 -5.27 -12.75
C ARG A 11 -41.03 -5.36 -14.25
N ILE A 12 -40.86 -6.57 -14.78
CA ILE A 12 -40.72 -6.79 -16.22
C ILE A 12 -42.01 -6.34 -16.91
N LEU A 13 -43.17 -6.76 -16.42
CA LEU A 13 -44.48 -6.43 -17.00
C LEU A 13 -44.78 -4.92 -16.91
N GLU A 14 -44.44 -4.26 -15.79
CA GLU A 14 -44.54 -2.80 -15.65
C GLU A 14 -43.67 -2.07 -16.68
N THR A 15 -42.46 -2.58 -16.93
CA THR A 15 -41.56 -2.01 -17.94
C THR A 15 -42.07 -2.27 -19.35
N ALA A 16 -42.51 -3.50 -19.64
CA ALA A 16 -42.99 -3.95 -20.94
C ALA A 16 -44.28 -3.22 -21.37
N LYS A 17 -45.18 -2.92 -20.42
CA LYS A 17 -46.38 -2.11 -20.66
C LYS A 17 -46.09 -0.74 -21.27
N ARG A 18 -44.98 -0.10 -20.88
CA ARG A 18 -44.55 1.19 -21.46
C ARG A 18 -44.21 1.09 -22.96
N TYR A 19 -43.93 -0.12 -23.43
CA TYR A 19 -43.64 -0.43 -24.82
C TYR A 19 -44.81 -1.16 -25.52
N GLY A 20 -46.01 -1.15 -24.93
CA GLY A 20 -47.21 -1.76 -25.52
C GLY A 20 -47.35 -3.27 -25.33
N VAL A 21 -46.47 -3.90 -24.54
CA VAL A 21 -46.55 -5.35 -24.25
C VAL A 21 -47.43 -5.58 -23.01
N THR A 22 -48.54 -6.30 -23.17
CA THR A 22 -49.55 -6.50 -22.12
C THR A 22 -49.28 -7.71 -21.23
N GLU A 23 -48.65 -8.75 -21.77
CA GLU A 23 -48.39 -10.01 -21.09
C GLU A 23 -46.95 -10.49 -21.30
N VAL A 24 -46.39 -11.14 -20.29
CA VAL A 24 -45.04 -11.71 -20.32
C VAL A 24 -45.13 -13.16 -19.85
N PRO A 25 -44.69 -14.16 -20.63
CA PRO A 25 -44.74 -15.55 -20.20
C PRO A 25 -43.91 -15.80 -18.94
N ALA A 26 -44.40 -16.68 -18.05
CA ALA A 26 -43.67 -17.06 -16.84
C ALA A 26 -42.32 -17.74 -17.17
N GLU A 27 -42.26 -18.46 -18.29
CA GLU A 27 -41.02 -19.10 -18.78
C GLU A 27 -39.93 -18.08 -19.12
N ALA A 28 -40.28 -16.94 -19.70
CA ALA A 28 -39.32 -15.88 -20.00
C ALA A 28 -38.70 -15.32 -18.70
N VAL A 29 -39.50 -15.17 -17.64
CA VAL A 29 -39.00 -14.73 -16.32
C VAL A 29 -38.08 -15.76 -15.69
N ASN A 30 -38.42 -17.05 -15.79
CA ASN A 30 -37.55 -18.13 -15.33
C ASN A 30 -36.24 -18.17 -16.11
N PHE A 31 -36.29 -17.99 -17.44
CA PHE A 31 -35.11 -17.94 -18.29
C PHE A 31 -34.19 -16.77 -17.93
N ILE A 32 -34.75 -15.57 -17.73
CA ILE A 32 -33.98 -14.40 -17.25
C ILE A 32 -33.34 -14.69 -15.89
N SER A 33 -34.06 -15.35 -14.98
CA SER A 33 -33.51 -15.75 -13.68
C SER A 33 -32.32 -16.72 -13.84
N HIS A 34 -32.40 -17.68 -14.76
CA HIS A 34 -31.31 -18.62 -15.03
C HIS A 34 -30.13 -17.93 -15.71
N ALA A 35 -30.38 -17.09 -16.73
CA ALA A 35 -29.34 -16.31 -17.39
C ALA A 35 -28.62 -15.37 -16.40
N THR A 36 -29.35 -14.77 -15.45
CA THR A 36 -28.75 -13.95 -14.39
C THR A 36 -27.87 -14.79 -13.46
N GLN A 37 -28.33 -15.98 -13.07
CA GLN A 37 -27.54 -16.90 -12.26
C GLN A 37 -26.24 -17.30 -12.97
N GLU A 38 -26.31 -17.65 -14.26
CA GLU A 38 -25.13 -18.02 -15.05
C GLU A 38 -24.18 -16.84 -15.31
N ARG A 39 -24.71 -15.62 -15.48
CA ARG A 39 -23.88 -14.42 -15.52
C ARG A 39 -23.12 -14.23 -14.20
N LEU A 40 -23.81 -14.35 -13.06
CA LEU A 40 -23.16 -14.21 -11.75
C LEU A 40 -22.15 -15.33 -11.48
N ARG A 41 -22.41 -16.56 -11.94
CA ARG A 41 -21.44 -17.66 -11.90
C ARG A 41 -20.16 -17.29 -12.67
N THR A 42 -20.31 -16.86 -13.91
CA THR A 42 -19.18 -16.41 -14.76
C THR A 42 -18.37 -15.29 -14.08
N VAL A 43 -19.06 -14.29 -13.51
CA VAL A 43 -18.42 -13.19 -12.77
C VAL A 43 -17.59 -13.75 -11.60
N LEU A 44 -18.18 -14.64 -10.79
CA LEU A 44 -17.50 -15.24 -9.64
C LEU A 44 -16.30 -16.08 -10.05
N GLU A 45 -16.40 -16.87 -11.11
CA GLU A 45 -15.28 -17.68 -11.64
C GLU A 45 -14.11 -16.79 -12.05
N LYS A 46 -14.37 -15.77 -12.88
CA LYS A 46 -13.33 -14.84 -13.35
C LYS A 46 -12.69 -14.07 -12.20
N VAL A 47 -13.49 -13.54 -11.28
CA VAL A 47 -12.98 -12.78 -10.13
C VAL A 47 -12.20 -13.68 -9.16
N THR A 48 -12.58 -14.96 -9.04
CA THR A 48 -11.82 -15.95 -8.25
C THR A 48 -10.44 -16.19 -8.85
N VAL A 49 -10.34 -16.34 -10.17
CA VAL A 49 -9.06 -16.47 -10.88
C VAL A 49 -8.18 -15.24 -10.67
N ILE A 50 -8.74 -14.03 -10.80
CA ILE A 50 -8.03 -12.77 -10.53
C ILE A 50 -7.51 -12.73 -9.08
N ALA A 51 -8.35 -13.09 -8.11
CA ALA A 51 -7.98 -13.09 -6.71
C ALA A 51 -6.90 -14.13 -6.39
N GLN A 52 -6.89 -15.28 -7.07
CA GLN A 52 -5.85 -16.29 -6.98
C GLN A 52 -4.52 -15.77 -7.52
N HIS A 53 -4.48 -15.24 -8.75
CA HIS A 53 -3.28 -14.66 -9.35
C HIS A 53 -2.66 -13.55 -8.50
N ARG A 54 -3.49 -12.74 -7.83
CA ARG A 54 -2.99 -11.68 -6.94
C ARG A 54 -2.25 -12.21 -5.71
N ILE A 55 -2.66 -13.37 -5.19
CA ILE A 55 -2.08 -13.98 -3.99
C ILE A 55 -0.93 -14.92 -4.34
N GLU A 56 -0.91 -15.41 -5.58
CA GLU A 56 0.11 -16.31 -6.09
C GLU A 56 1.50 -15.64 -6.10
N THR A 57 2.50 -16.38 -5.67
CA THR A 57 3.88 -15.90 -5.55
C THR A 57 4.77 -16.80 -6.40
N TYR A 58 5.25 -16.29 -7.53
CA TYR A 58 6.08 -17.04 -8.48
C TYR A 58 7.59 -16.88 -8.23
N LYS A 59 7.99 -16.35 -7.07
CA LYS A 59 9.40 -16.00 -6.79
C LYS A 59 10.34 -17.20 -6.79
N ASP A 60 9.82 -18.39 -6.55
CA ASP A 60 10.57 -19.64 -6.43
C ASP A 60 10.20 -20.65 -7.53
N ASP A 61 9.46 -20.23 -8.56
CA ASP A 61 9.03 -21.11 -9.65
C ASP A 61 10.06 -21.07 -10.79
N GLU A 62 10.74 -22.19 -11.05
CA GLU A 62 11.80 -22.32 -12.07
C GLU A 62 11.33 -21.97 -13.48
N TRP A 63 10.01 -22.02 -13.73
CA TRP A 63 9.42 -21.73 -15.04
C TRP A 63 9.05 -20.26 -15.24
N TYR A 64 9.17 -19.42 -14.21
CA TYR A 64 8.80 -18.01 -14.26
C TYR A 64 10.02 -17.10 -14.16
N GLU A 65 10.29 -16.35 -15.23
CA GLU A 65 11.29 -15.28 -15.23
C GLU A 65 10.61 -13.91 -15.13
N GLN A 66 11.16 -13.02 -14.30
CA GLN A 66 10.65 -11.66 -14.19
C GLN A 66 10.99 -10.86 -15.47
N ALA A 67 10.02 -10.70 -16.37
CA ALA A 67 10.22 -9.98 -17.62
C ALA A 67 10.56 -8.48 -17.43
N THR A 68 9.94 -7.81 -16.45
CA THR A 68 10.22 -6.39 -16.14
C THR A 68 10.05 -6.10 -14.64
N ASP A 69 10.94 -5.29 -14.08
CA ASP A 69 10.84 -4.79 -12.70
C ASP A 69 10.57 -3.28 -12.65
N VAL A 70 9.39 -2.90 -13.15
CA VAL A 70 8.95 -1.49 -13.17
C VAL A 70 8.94 -0.86 -11.78
N ARG A 71 8.68 -1.66 -10.73
CA ARG A 71 8.63 -1.17 -9.36
C ARG A 71 10.02 -0.75 -8.86
N SER A 72 11.05 -1.55 -9.13
CA SER A 72 12.42 -1.17 -8.79
C SER A 72 12.93 -0.02 -9.66
N GLN A 73 12.55 0.02 -10.94
CA GLN A 73 12.85 1.16 -11.82
C GLN A 73 12.25 2.47 -11.29
N LEU A 74 10.99 2.47 -10.86
CA LEU A 74 10.34 3.63 -10.23
C LEU A 74 11.05 4.07 -8.95
N LYS A 75 11.45 3.13 -8.09
CA LYS A 75 12.24 3.44 -6.88
C LYS A 75 13.60 4.06 -7.21
N PHE A 76 14.23 3.61 -8.29
CA PHE A 76 15.49 4.17 -8.76
C PHE A 76 15.29 5.64 -9.22
N PHE A 77 14.25 5.92 -10.01
CA PHE A 77 13.91 7.29 -10.38
C PHE A 77 13.62 8.19 -9.17
N GLU A 78 12.87 7.69 -8.20
CA GLU A 78 12.60 8.43 -6.96
C GLU A 78 13.90 8.74 -6.19
N GLN A 79 14.85 7.79 -6.17
CA GLN A 79 16.16 8.02 -5.57
C GLN A 79 16.98 9.05 -6.34
N LEU A 80 16.93 9.00 -7.67
CA LEU A 80 17.64 9.95 -8.53
C LEU A 80 17.11 11.37 -8.33
N GLU A 81 15.79 11.54 -8.25
CA GLU A 81 15.14 12.82 -7.93
C GLU A 81 15.58 13.36 -6.56
N ARG A 82 15.67 12.50 -5.53
CA ARG A 82 16.19 12.91 -4.21
C ARG A 82 17.63 13.40 -4.28
N ILE A 83 18.50 12.73 -5.04
CA ILE A 83 19.91 13.13 -5.20
C ILE A 83 20.00 14.45 -5.95
N GLU A 84 19.22 14.63 -7.02
CA GLU A 84 19.18 15.91 -7.76
C GLU A 84 18.72 17.07 -6.89
N LYS A 85 17.69 16.84 -6.06
CA LYS A 85 17.22 17.83 -5.10
C LYS A 85 18.30 18.19 -4.09
N GLN A 86 18.97 17.20 -3.49
CA GLN A 86 20.07 17.43 -2.56
C GLN A 86 21.20 18.24 -3.20
N ARG A 87 21.56 17.95 -4.46
CA ARG A 87 22.58 18.70 -5.18
C ARG A 87 22.18 20.17 -5.39
N LYS A 88 20.92 20.44 -5.72
CA LYS A 88 20.40 21.81 -5.87
C LYS A 88 20.40 22.56 -4.54
N ASP A 89 19.90 21.92 -3.48
CA ASP A 89 19.87 22.49 -2.13
C ASP A 89 21.29 22.83 -1.64
N GLU A 90 22.28 21.97 -1.92
CA GLU A 90 23.69 22.22 -1.58
C GLU A 90 24.27 23.38 -2.40
N GLN A 91 23.97 23.47 -3.70
CA GLN A 91 24.39 24.59 -4.54
C GLN A 91 23.81 25.92 -4.04
N GLU A 92 22.53 25.96 -3.69
CA GLU A 92 21.89 27.15 -3.12
C GLU A 92 22.56 27.54 -1.80
N ARG A 93 22.86 26.56 -0.94
CA ARG A 93 23.57 26.75 0.32
C ARG A 93 24.99 27.29 0.11
N GLU A 94 25.74 26.75 -0.84
CA GLU A 94 27.09 27.22 -1.17
C GLU A 94 27.08 28.66 -1.67
N ILE A 95 26.15 29.04 -2.54
CA ILE A 95 25.98 30.42 -3.01
C ILE A 95 25.72 31.36 -1.83
N LEU A 96 24.84 30.95 -0.92
CA LEU A 96 24.44 31.74 0.24
C LEU A 96 25.60 31.94 1.23
N LEU A 97 26.39 30.88 1.48
CA LEU A 97 27.62 30.95 2.27
C LEU A 97 28.70 31.79 1.59
N LYS A 98 28.86 31.68 0.26
CA LYS A 98 29.82 32.46 -0.52
C LYS A 98 29.50 33.95 -0.48
N ALA A 99 28.22 34.31 -0.64
CA ALA A 99 27.74 35.69 -0.51
C ALA A 99 28.02 36.25 0.90
N ALA A 100 27.76 35.46 1.96
CA ALA A 100 28.01 35.87 3.34
C ALA A 100 29.49 36.05 3.71
N LYS A 101 30.40 35.32 3.04
CA LYS A 101 31.86 35.44 3.20
C LYS A 101 32.48 36.58 2.40
N SER A 102 31.74 37.19 1.48
CA SER A 102 32.25 38.33 0.70
C SER A 102 32.56 39.52 1.61
N ARG A 103 33.74 40.11 1.44
CA ARG A 103 34.24 41.26 2.22
C ARG A 103 33.92 42.60 1.54
N SER A 104 32.88 42.65 0.70
CA SER A 104 32.45 43.88 0.04
C SER A 104 32.04 44.89 1.10
N ARG A 105 32.75 46.03 1.14
CA ARG A 105 32.64 47.06 2.17
C ARG A 105 31.76 48.20 1.65
N GLN A 106 30.53 47.89 1.23
CA GLN A 106 29.51 48.91 0.97
C GLN A 106 28.11 48.34 1.15
N GLU A 107 27.26 49.12 1.83
CA GLU A 107 25.91 48.83 2.33
C GLU A 107 24.89 48.49 1.23
N ASP A 108 24.98 47.31 0.62
CA ASP A 108 23.85 46.77 -0.15
C ASP A 108 22.87 46.08 0.80
N PRO A 109 21.63 46.58 0.98
CA PRO A 109 20.62 45.95 1.84
C PRO A 109 20.33 44.49 1.44
N GLU A 110 20.53 44.13 0.17
CA GLU A 110 20.43 42.75 -0.30
C GLU A 110 21.54 41.87 0.31
N GLN A 111 22.80 42.33 0.34
CA GLN A 111 23.91 41.58 0.94
C GLN A 111 23.74 41.37 2.46
N ALA A 112 23.19 42.36 3.17
CA ALA A 112 22.87 42.24 4.58
C ALA A 112 21.80 41.16 4.82
N ARG A 113 20.75 41.12 3.99
CA ARG A 113 19.72 40.07 4.03
C ARG A 113 20.29 38.69 3.73
N LEU A 114 21.16 38.54 2.73
CA LEU A 114 21.81 37.26 2.42
C LEU A 114 22.67 36.77 3.60
N LYS A 115 23.43 37.65 4.23
CA LYS A 115 24.25 37.32 5.41
C LYS A 115 23.40 36.94 6.63
N GLN A 116 22.26 37.61 6.84
CA GLN A 116 21.30 37.25 7.89
C GLN A 116 20.67 35.89 7.62
N LYS A 117 20.22 35.64 6.39
CA LYS A 117 19.68 34.34 5.94
C LYS A 117 20.72 33.21 6.12
N ALA A 118 22.01 33.51 5.93
CA ALA A 118 23.10 32.54 6.12
C ALA A 118 23.28 32.16 7.58
N LYS A 119 23.22 33.14 8.49
CA LYS A 119 23.29 32.90 9.94
C LYS A 119 22.08 32.12 10.43
N GLU A 120 20.88 32.45 9.96
CA GLU A 120 19.64 31.76 10.31
C GLU A 120 19.67 30.30 9.84
N MET A 121 20.10 30.04 8.60
CA MET A 121 20.29 28.69 8.07
C MET A 121 21.27 27.87 8.92
N GLN A 122 22.42 28.46 9.29
CA GLN A 122 23.42 27.78 10.14
C GLN A 122 22.87 27.48 11.55
N GLN A 123 22.09 28.40 12.12
CA GLN A 123 21.45 28.20 13.41
C GLN A 123 20.39 27.09 13.35
N GLN A 124 19.59 27.06 12.28
CA GLN A 124 18.58 26.03 12.06
C GLN A 124 19.22 24.63 11.88
N GLU A 125 20.33 24.54 11.15
CA GLU A 125 21.06 23.28 11.00
C GLU A 125 21.62 22.76 12.32
N LEU A 126 22.27 23.63 13.11
CA LEU A 126 22.75 23.28 14.45
C LEU A 126 21.61 22.83 15.37
N ALA A 127 20.45 23.49 15.29
CA ALA A 127 19.26 23.10 16.04
C ALA A 127 18.75 21.72 15.60
N GLN A 128 18.72 21.43 14.30
CA GLN A 128 18.35 20.10 13.79
C GLN A 128 19.33 19.02 14.22
N MET A 129 20.65 19.28 14.18
CA MET A 129 21.65 18.32 14.66
C MET A 129 21.44 18.01 16.14
N ARG A 130 21.29 19.05 16.99
CA ARG A 130 20.97 18.86 18.42
C ARG A 130 19.69 18.05 18.63
N GLN A 131 18.65 18.27 17.82
CA GLN A 131 17.41 17.52 17.91
C GLN A 131 17.61 16.04 17.52
N ARG A 132 18.38 15.76 16.46
CA ARG A 132 18.72 14.38 16.07
C ARG A 132 19.53 13.67 17.15
N ASP A 133 20.51 14.36 17.74
CA ASP A 133 21.34 13.83 18.83
C ASP A 133 20.49 13.54 20.09
N ALA A 134 19.57 14.45 20.43
CA ALA A 134 18.62 14.26 21.53
C ALA A 134 17.71 13.04 21.28
N ASN A 135 17.19 12.86 20.07
CA ASN A 135 16.36 11.71 19.70
C ASN A 135 17.15 10.39 19.76
N LEU A 136 18.40 10.38 19.29
CA LEU A 136 19.27 9.20 19.35
C LEU A 136 19.57 8.83 20.81
N THR A 137 19.85 9.83 21.64
CA THR A 137 20.07 9.65 23.09
C THR A 137 18.80 9.13 23.78
N ALA A 138 17.62 9.66 23.44
CA ALA A 138 16.35 9.20 23.97
C ALA A 138 16.05 7.73 23.58
N LEU A 139 16.32 7.33 22.33
CA LEU A 139 16.17 5.94 21.89
C LEU A 139 17.12 4.99 22.62
N ALA A 140 18.36 5.41 22.86
CA ALA A 140 19.32 4.65 23.67
C ALA A 140 18.87 4.53 25.13
N ALA A 141 18.31 5.60 25.70
CA ALA A 141 17.84 5.65 27.09
C ALA A 141 16.54 4.86 27.35
N ILE A 142 15.66 4.70 26.35
CA ILE A 142 14.41 3.91 26.48
C ILE A 142 14.71 2.43 26.79
N GLY A 143 15.85 1.90 26.34
CA GLY A 143 16.31 0.54 26.61
C GLY A 143 15.38 -0.59 26.10
N PRO A 144 15.81 -1.86 26.17
CA PRO A 144 14.96 -3.00 25.82
C PRO A 144 13.81 -3.12 26.82
N ARG A 145 12.64 -2.56 26.47
CA ARG A 145 11.45 -2.66 27.30
C ARG A 145 10.95 -4.10 27.28
N LYS A 146 11.23 -4.87 28.33
CA LYS A 146 10.50 -6.11 28.64
C LYS A 146 9.02 -5.75 28.62
N LYS A 147 8.27 -6.23 27.62
CA LYS A 147 6.81 -6.13 27.65
C LYS A 147 6.36 -6.87 28.90
N ARG A 148 5.88 -6.13 29.90
CA ARG A 148 5.21 -6.73 31.05
C ARG A 148 3.99 -7.43 30.47
N LYS A 149 4.03 -8.77 30.39
CA LYS A 149 2.84 -9.56 30.09
C LYS A 149 1.85 -9.24 31.20
N LEU A 150 0.74 -8.63 30.82
CA LEU A 150 -0.36 -8.34 31.71
C LEU A 150 -1.21 -9.61 31.71
N ASP A 151 -0.82 -10.58 32.53
CA ASP A 151 -1.63 -11.74 32.87
C ASP A 151 -1.49 -12.02 34.38
N SER A 152 -2.67 -12.08 35.01
CA SER A 152 -3.13 -12.68 36.28
C SER A 152 -2.17 -13.26 37.35
N PRO A 153 -2.59 -13.31 38.62
CA PRO A 153 -1.74 -13.49 39.79
C PRO A 153 -1.36 -14.96 40.02
N GLY A 154 -0.16 -15.19 40.55
CA GLY A 154 0.13 -16.44 41.22
C GLY A 154 1.58 -16.87 41.20
N THR A 155 2.18 -16.84 42.39
CA THR A 155 3.31 -17.67 42.85
C THR A 155 4.72 -17.13 42.60
N ALA A 156 5.34 -16.75 43.71
CA ALA A 156 6.73 -16.40 43.87
C ALA A 156 7.66 -17.61 43.69
N SER A 157 8.89 -17.37 43.21
CA SER A 157 10.12 -18.05 43.62
C SER A 157 11.35 -17.26 43.12
N ALA A 158 12.29 -17.03 44.03
CA ALA A 158 13.65 -16.47 43.85
C ALA A 158 14.52 -17.32 42.90
N GLY A 159 15.67 -16.93 42.34
CA GLY A 159 16.60 -15.80 42.47
C GLY A 159 17.85 -16.11 41.59
N VAL A 160 18.88 -15.25 41.65
CA VAL A 160 20.27 -15.41 41.12
C VAL A 160 20.45 -15.16 39.61
N GLU A 161 20.95 -14.01 39.13
CA GLU A 161 22.31 -13.39 39.07
C GLU A 161 23.16 -13.74 37.82
N VAL A 162 23.86 -12.70 37.34
CA VAL A 162 25.09 -12.64 36.50
C VAL A 162 25.00 -12.54 34.96
N SER A 163 25.57 -11.40 34.52
CA SER A 163 26.20 -10.96 33.27
C SER A 163 26.78 -12.00 32.29
N GLY A 164 26.77 -11.61 31.01
CA GLY A 164 27.72 -12.12 30.01
C GLY A 164 27.49 -11.53 28.62
N ASN A 165 28.30 -10.52 28.26
CA ASN A 165 28.50 -10.09 26.87
C ASN A 165 29.10 -11.24 26.04
N SER A 166 28.64 -11.42 24.80
CA SER A 166 29.53 -11.82 23.69
C SER A 166 28.90 -11.53 22.33
N SER A 167 29.56 -10.63 21.62
CA SER A 167 29.58 -10.53 20.17
C SER A 167 29.92 -11.89 19.52
N GLY A 168 29.17 -12.27 18.48
CA GLY A 168 29.46 -13.46 17.68
C GLY A 168 28.69 -13.43 16.38
N SER A 169 29.33 -12.87 15.35
CA SER A 169 29.01 -13.15 13.95
C SER A 169 29.16 -14.64 13.67
N GLN A 170 28.15 -15.29 13.09
CA GLN A 170 28.36 -16.50 12.29
C GLN A 170 27.26 -16.66 11.26
N SER A 171 27.71 -16.83 10.02
CA SER A 171 26.96 -17.35 8.89
C SER A 171 26.51 -18.79 9.18
N GLY A 172 25.35 -19.16 8.67
CA GLY A 172 24.81 -20.51 8.79
C GLY A 172 23.59 -20.68 7.89
N THR A 173 23.82 -21.31 6.74
CA THR A 173 22.86 -21.75 5.74
C THR A 173 21.86 -22.78 6.28
N ALA A 174 20.65 -22.72 5.73
CA ALA A 174 19.68 -23.81 5.53
C ALA A 174 19.12 -24.54 6.76
N ALA A 175 17.81 -24.39 6.99
CA ALA A 175 16.82 -25.48 6.95
C ALA A 175 15.57 -25.13 7.76
N SER A 176 14.42 -25.06 7.10
CA SER A 176 13.29 -25.96 7.36
C SER A 176 12.05 -25.45 6.63
N SER A 177 11.76 -26.16 5.54
CA SER A 177 10.47 -26.19 4.88
C SER A 177 9.40 -26.67 5.87
N SER A 178 8.82 -25.73 6.61
CA SER A 178 7.58 -25.99 7.32
C SER A 178 6.46 -26.10 6.29
N ARG A 179 6.19 -27.33 5.83
CA ARG A 179 4.93 -27.72 5.21
C ARG A 179 3.81 -27.46 6.22
N GLN A 180 3.36 -26.22 6.27
CA GLN A 180 2.13 -25.84 6.97
C GLN A 180 1.00 -26.54 6.23
N TYR A 181 0.34 -27.48 6.91
CA TYR A 181 -0.90 -28.11 6.50
C TYR A 181 -1.78 -27.13 5.73
N SER A 182 -2.15 -27.50 4.50
CA SER A 182 -3.01 -26.70 3.63
C SER A 182 -4.42 -26.64 4.21
N ARG A 183 -4.62 -25.77 5.21
CA ARG A 183 -5.94 -25.18 5.43
C ARG A 183 -6.37 -24.67 4.07
N GLN A 184 -7.51 -25.17 3.57
CA GLN A 184 -8.15 -24.65 2.36
C GLN A 184 -8.18 -23.13 2.48
N ARG A 185 -7.29 -22.48 1.75
CA ARG A 185 -7.06 -21.06 1.87
C ARG A 185 -8.24 -20.43 1.14
N ILE A 186 -9.22 -19.93 1.91
CA ILE A 186 -10.38 -19.26 1.33
C ILE A 186 -9.86 -18.14 0.43
N THR A 187 -10.20 -18.19 -0.87
CA THR A 187 -9.86 -17.13 -1.81
C THR A 187 -10.63 -15.88 -1.43
N ARG A 188 -9.95 -14.92 -0.81
CA ARG A 188 -10.57 -13.66 -0.42
C ARG A 188 -10.61 -12.71 -1.61
N VAL A 189 -11.80 -12.44 -2.09
CA VAL A 189 -12.05 -11.43 -3.13
C VAL A 189 -12.13 -10.05 -2.50
N ASN A 190 -11.48 -9.07 -3.11
CA ASN A 190 -11.50 -7.66 -2.72
C ASN A 190 -12.12 -6.80 -3.83
N LEU A 191 -12.46 -5.55 -3.49
CA LEU A 191 -13.00 -4.59 -4.45
C LEU A 191 -12.09 -4.38 -5.68
N ARG A 192 -10.76 -4.41 -5.48
CA ARG A 192 -9.80 -4.28 -6.59
C ARG A 192 -9.93 -5.38 -7.65
N ASP A 193 -10.32 -6.59 -7.25
CA ASP A 193 -10.49 -7.71 -8.20
C ASP A 193 -11.72 -7.47 -9.08
N PHE A 194 -12.80 -6.92 -8.48
CA PHE A 194 -13.99 -6.52 -9.22
C PHE A 194 -13.75 -5.33 -10.14
N ILE A 195 -12.97 -4.34 -9.70
CA ILE A 195 -12.59 -3.20 -10.54
C ILE A 195 -11.82 -3.70 -11.77
N PHE A 196 -10.78 -4.51 -11.56
CA PHE A 196 -9.99 -5.08 -12.65
C PHE A 196 -10.83 -5.91 -13.62
N TYR A 197 -11.72 -6.75 -13.08
CA TYR A 197 -12.66 -7.51 -13.91
C TYR A 197 -13.58 -6.60 -14.74
N MET A 198 -14.15 -5.57 -14.12
CA MET A 198 -15.06 -4.64 -14.79
C MET A 198 -14.38 -3.82 -15.88
N GLU A 199 -13.11 -3.46 -15.70
CA GLU A 199 -12.30 -2.75 -16.69
C GLU A 199 -12.08 -3.59 -17.97
N GLN A 200 -11.96 -4.91 -17.83
CA GLN A 200 -11.75 -5.81 -18.97
C GLN A 200 -13.03 -6.19 -19.70
N GLU A 201 -14.18 -6.22 -19.02
CA GLU A 201 -15.44 -6.55 -19.67
C GLU A 201 -16.04 -5.36 -20.42
N ARG A 202 -16.22 -5.52 -21.74
CA ARG A 202 -16.81 -4.52 -22.65
C ARG A 202 -18.14 -3.92 -22.15
N GLU A 203 -18.96 -4.72 -21.47
CA GLU A 203 -20.27 -4.27 -20.97
C GLU A 203 -20.17 -3.39 -19.72
N THR A 204 -19.12 -3.55 -18.92
CA THR A 204 -18.95 -2.88 -17.63
C THR A 204 -17.84 -1.85 -17.60
N SER A 205 -16.96 -1.83 -18.60
CA SER A 205 -15.77 -0.96 -18.70
C SER A 205 -16.12 0.52 -18.73
N HIS A 206 -17.34 0.87 -19.16
CA HIS A 206 -17.85 2.23 -19.17
C HIS A 206 -19.09 2.40 -18.28
N SER A 207 -19.33 1.45 -17.37
CA SER A 207 -20.50 1.50 -16.50
C SER A 207 -20.34 2.54 -15.40
N LEU A 208 -21.47 3.15 -15.00
CA LEU A 208 -21.53 4.03 -13.83
C LEU A 208 -21.10 3.32 -12.55
N MET A 209 -21.30 2.00 -12.48
CA MET A 209 -20.88 1.16 -11.35
C MET A 209 -19.36 1.14 -11.21
N LEU A 210 -18.62 0.95 -12.30
CA LEU A 210 -17.16 1.01 -12.31
C LEU A 210 -16.68 2.41 -11.91
N TYR A 211 -17.26 3.46 -12.51
CA TYR A 211 -16.89 4.84 -12.17
C TYR A 211 -17.06 5.13 -10.66
N ARG A 212 -18.17 4.70 -10.07
CA ARG A 212 -18.39 4.84 -8.62
C ARG A 212 -17.44 3.99 -7.77
N ALA A 213 -17.01 2.84 -8.27
CA ALA A 213 -16.05 1.98 -7.57
C ALA A 213 -14.64 2.59 -7.53
N LEU A 214 -14.24 3.32 -8.59
CA LEU A 214 -12.95 4.01 -8.69
C LEU A 214 -12.84 5.25 -7.79
N LEU A 215 -13.97 5.84 -7.38
CA LEU A 215 -14.02 7.02 -6.51
C LEU A 215 -14.00 6.70 -5.01
N LYS A 216 -13.85 5.44 -4.63
CA LYS A 216 -13.76 4.97 -3.23
C LYS A 216 -12.32 4.67 -2.84
#